data_AF-A0A385C8E2-F1
#
_entry.id   AF-A0A385C8E2-F1
#
_cell.length_a   1.000
_cell.length_b   1.000
_cell.length_c   1.000
_cell.angle_alpha   90.00
_cell.angle_beta   90.00
_cell.angle_gamma   90.00
#
_symmetry.space_group_name_H-M   'P 1'
#
loop_
_entity.id
_entity.type
_entity.pdbx_description
1 polymer ?
#
loop_
_entity_poly.entity_id
_entity_poly.type
_entity_poly.pdbx_seq_one_letter_code
_entity_poly.pdbx_strand_id
1 'polypeptide(L)'
;MKNTPAVSPTVYYSLIIAQFILPIIAACIDMFNVEPELELLDKTLYLEPQSWELTVMGIAGIIILTITIGLLLKKEWARKAYLYTFFPTFLLYFMPYMHWIYMSSFAAIFNDLAFVSAGILLMILVTPSLYQPIFQE
;
A
#
# COMPACT_ATOMS: atom_id res chain seq x y z
N MET A 1 -12.90 -30.40 -15.91
CA MET A 1 -11.56 -30.06 -15.40
C MET A 1 -11.75 -29.60 -13.96
N LYS A 2 -10.96 -30.08 -12.99
CA LYS A 2 -11.03 -29.55 -11.61
C LYS A 2 -10.62 -28.07 -11.67
N ASN A 3 -11.55 -27.18 -11.35
CA ASN A 3 -11.33 -25.74 -11.26
C ASN A 3 -10.44 -25.44 -10.06
N THR A 4 -9.16 -25.79 -10.14
CA THR A 4 -8.19 -25.31 -9.16
C THR A 4 -8.13 -23.79 -9.31
N PRO A 5 -8.34 -23.01 -8.24
CA PRO A 5 -8.22 -21.56 -8.30
C PRO A 5 -6.88 -21.17 -8.91
N ALA A 6 -6.89 -20.27 -9.90
CA ALA A 6 -5.65 -19.76 -10.52
C ALA A 6 -4.78 -19.00 -9.50
N VAL A 7 -5.40 -18.46 -8.45
CA VAL A 7 -4.75 -17.79 -7.33
C VAL A 7 -5.16 -18.51 -6.04
N SER A 8 -4.19 -18.91 -5.23
CA SER A 8 -4.47 -19.51 -3.92
C SER A 8 -4.86 -18.44 -2.89
N PRO A 9 -5.70 -18.78 -1.89
CA PRO A 9 -6.03 -17.86 -0.80
C PRO A 9 -4.79 -17.34 -0.07
N THR A 10 -3.76 -18.18 0.07
CA THR A 10 -2.48 -17.78 0.69
C THR A 10 -1.83 -16.63 -0.06
N VAL A 11 -1.75 -16.70 -1.40
CA VAL A 11 -1.18 -15.61 -2.22
C VAL A 11 -1.99 -14.33 -2.06
N TYR A 12 -3.32 -14.43 -2.10
CA TYR A 12 -4.21 -13.29 -1.88
C TYR A 12 -3.96 -12.58 -0.53
N TYR A 13 -3.91 -13.34 0.56
CA TYR A 13 -3.66 -12.78 1.90
C TYR A 13 -2.24 -12.24 2.04
N SER A 14 -1.24 -12.92 1.49
CA SER A 14 0.14 -12.43 1.50
C SER A 14 0.27 -11.08 0.80
N LEU A 15 -0.42 -10.87 -0.33
CA LEU A 15 -0.41 -9.57 -1.03
C LEU A 15 -1.03 -8.46 -0.18
N ILE A 16 -2.15 -8.75 0.49
CA ILE A 16 -2.81 -7.80 1.41
C ILE A 16 -1.90 -7.43 2.58
N ILE A 17 -1.14 -8.38 3.11
CA ILE A 17 -0.24 -8.16 4.24
C ILE A 17 1.02 -7.40 3.78
N ALA A 18 1.60 -7.79 2.64
CA ALA A 18 2.82 -7.21 2.10
C ALA A 18 2.70 -5.70 1.86
N GLN A 19 1.56 -5.23 1.32
CA GLN A 19 1.33 -3.79 1.10
C GLN A 19 1.37 -2.93 2.39
N PHE A 20 1.26 -3.53 3.58
CA PHE A 20 1.40 -2.81 4.87
C PHE A 20 2.72 -3.07 5.56
N ILE A 21 3.21 -4.31 5.55
CA ILE A 21 4.46 -4.65 6.23
C ILE A 21 5.66 -4.02 5.53
N LEU A 22 5.68 -4.00 4.19
CA LEU A 22 6.84 -3.49 3.45
C LEU A 22 7.08 -1.99 3.69
N PRO A 23 6.06 -1.09 3.67
CA PRO A 23 6.26 0.31 4.03
C PRO A 23 6.69 0.52 5.49
N ILE A 24 6.24 -0.34 6.42
CA ILE A 24 6.70 -0.29 7.82
C ILE A 24 8.18 -0.63 7.91
N ILE A 25 8.63 -1.67 7.20
CA ILE A 25 10.05 -2.04 7.12
C ILE A 25 10.86 -0.89 6.51
N ALA A 26 10.35 -0.27 5.44
CA ALA A 26 10.97 0.89 4.81
C ALA A 26 11.17 2.03 5.81
N ALA A 27 10.12 2.41 6.53
CA ALA A 27 10.17 3.47 7.53
C ALA A 27 11.13 3.15 8.69
N CYS A 28 11.21 1.88 9.13
CA CYS A 28 12.20 1.48 10.11
C CYS A 28 13.64 1.62 9.58
N ILE A 29 13.89 1.22 8.33
CA ILE A 29 15.21 1.37 7.70
C ILE A 29 15.61 2.85 7.64
N ASP A 30 14.69 3.72 7.21
CA ASP A 30 14.95 5.18 7.17
C ASP A 30 15.26 5.74 8.56
N MET A 31 14.45 5.38 9.56
CA MET A 31 14.61 5.89 10.93
C MET A 31 15.93 5.47 11.59
N PHE A 32 16.49 4.31 11.23
CA PHE A 32 17.74 3.80 11.78
C PHE A 32 18.94 4.02 10.86
N ASN A 33 18.77 4.64 9.69
CA ASN A 33 19.90 4.95 8.82
C ASN A 33 20.70 6.14 9.40
N VAL A 34 22.01 5.96 9.53
CA VAL A 34 22.93 6.94 10.12
C VAL A 34 23.80 7.61 9.03
N GLU A 35 23.43 7.42 7.76
CA GLU A 35 24.16 8.01 6.64
C GLU A 35 24.03 9.55 6.64
N PRO A 36 25.14 10.29 6.65
CA PRO A 36 25.13 11.75 6.73
C PRO A 36 24.53 12.42 5.47
N GLU A 37 24.47 11.70 4.35
CA GLU A 37 23.82 12.16 3.11
C GLU A 37 22.30 12.30 3.29
N LEU A 38 21.67 11.37 4.04
CA LEU A 38 20.24 11.47 4.38
C LEU A 38 19.98 12.62 5.36
N GLU A 39 20.86 12.86 6.33
CA GLU A 39 20.71 13.99 7.26
C GLU A 39 20.75 15.35 6.54
N LEU A 40 21.59 15.46 5.50
CA LEU A 40 21.66 16.62 4.62
C LEU A 40 20.41 16.76 3.74
N LEU A 41 19.89 15.64 3.27
CA LEU A 41 18.66 15.56 2.47
C LEU A 41 17.43 15.96 3.30
N ASP A 42 17.30 15.44 4.52
CA ASP A 42 16.27 15.85 5.48
C ASP A 42 16.35 17.36 5.73
N LYS A 43 17.53 17.91 6.02
CA LYS A 43 17.67 19.35 6.27
C LYS A 43 17.33 20.23 5.08
N THR A 44 17.37 19.71 3.85
CA THR A 44 17.15 20.50 2.61
C THR A 44 15.80 20.28 1.98
N LEU A 45 15.18 19.11 2.17
CA LEU A 45 13.94 18.70 1.52
C LEU A 45 12.81 18.40 2.51
N TYR A 46 13.07 18.36 3.83
CA TYR A 46 12.02 18.23 4.82
C TYR A 46 11.12 19.47 4.79
N LEU A 47 9.86 19.23 4.48
CA LEU A 47 8.79 20.20 4.57
C LEU A 47 7.94 19.86 5.79
N GLU A 48 7.73 20.84 6.67
CA GLU A 48 6.77 20.65 7.75
C GLU A 48 5.39 20.35 7.15
N PRO A 49 4.73 19.26 7.57
CA PRO A 49 3.44 18.89 7.03
C PRO A 49 2.43 20.00 7.33
N GLN A 50 1.72 20.45 6.31
CA GLN A 50 0.62 21.37 6.54
C GLN A 50 -0.52 20.62 7.23
N SER A 51 -1.25 21.26 8.15
CA SER A 51 -2.28 20.58 8.96
C SER A 51 -3.38 19.91 8.13
N TRP A 52 -3.67 20.45 6.93
CA TRP A 52 -4.62 19.83 6.00
C TRP A 52 -4.08 18.54 5.38
N GLU A 53 -2.76 18.43 5.14
CA GLU A 53 -2.13 17.23 4.60
C GLU A 53 -2.23 16.07 5.59
N LEU A 54 -1.95 16.35 6.87
CA LEU A 54 -2.13 15.38 7.96
C LEU A 54 -3.60 14.94 8.09
N THR A 55 -4.53 15.88 7.93
CA THR A 55 -5.97 15.57 7.97
C THR A 55 -6.36 14.66 6.82
N VAL A 56 -5.92 14.96 5.58
CA VAL A 56 -6.18 14.13 4.39
C VAL A 56 -5.57 12.73 4.56
N MET A 57 -4.32 12.65 5.00
CA MET A 57 -3.65 11.37 5.26
C MET A 57 -4.35 10.55 6.34
N GLY A 58 -4.80 11.19 7.42
CA GLY A 58 -5.53 10.52 8.51
C GLY A 58 -6.85 9.93 8.03
N ILE A 59 -7.64 10.69 7.25
CA ILE A 59 -8.89 10.22 6.66
C ILE A 59 -8.62 9.07 5.69
N ALA A 60 -7.62 9.22 4.81
CA ALA A 60 -7.24 8.18 3.86
C ALA A 60 -6.81 6.90 4.58
N GLY A 61 -6.03 7.00 5.65
CA GLY A 61 -5.61 5.85 6.48
C GLY A 61 -6.80 5.08 7.04
N ILE A 62 -7.81 5.76 7.58
CA ILE A 62 -9.04 5.12 8.08
C ILE A 62 -9.80 4.40 6.96
N ILE A 63 -9.93 5.02 5.79
CA ILE A 63 -10.59 4.43 4.63
C ILE A 63 -9.85 3.16 4.17
N ILE A 64 -8.52 3.25 4.02
CA ILE A 64 -7.67 2.12 3.59
C ILE A 64 -7.74 0.97 4.59
N LEU A 65 -7.70 1.25 5.89
CA LEU A 65 -7.85 0.23 6.93
C LEU A 65 -9.23 -0.45 6.86
N THR A 66 -10.30 0.33 6.69
CA THR A 66 -11.66 -0.21 6.56
C THR A 66 -11.78 -1.14 5.36
N ILE A 67 -11.26 -0.72 4.20
CA ILE A 67 -11.22 -1.53 2.98
C ILE A 67 -10.41 -2.80 3.19
N THR A 68 -9.26 -2.70 3.85
CA THR A 68 -8.37 -3.83 4.12
C THR A 68 -9.04 -4.88 4.99
N ILE A 69 -9.71 -4.47 6.08
CA ILE A 69 -10.49 -5.38 6.93
C ILE A 69 -11.58 -6.07 6.10
N GLY A 70 -12.29 -5.32 5.25
CA GLY A 70 -13.28 -5.88 4.35
C GLY A 70 -12.69 -6.89 3.35
N LEU A 71 -11.50 -6.64 2.82
CA LEU A 71 -10.78 -7.56 1.93
C LEU A 71 -10.34 -8.83 2.67
N LEU A 72 -9.85 -8.72 3.90
CA LEU A 72 -9.49 -9.88 4.73
C LEU A 72 -10.71 -10.78 4.98
N LEU A 73 -11.89 -10.16 5.19
CA LEU A 73 -13.18 -10.82 5.36
C LEU A 73 -13.87 -11.18 4.03
N LYS A 74 -13.17 -11.08 2.89
CA LYS A 74 -13.67 -11.40 1.55
C LYS A 74 -15.02 -10.74 1.22
N LYS A 75 -15.22 -9.48 1.64
CA LYS A 75 -16.46 -8.75 1.37
C LYS A 75 -16.45 -8.12 -0.02
N GLU A 76 -17.53 -8.32 -0.78
CA GLU A 76 -17.64 -7.77 -2.15
C GLU A 76 -17.58 -6.25 -2.19
N TRP A 77 -18.14 -5.55 -1.19
CA TRP A 77 -18.09 -4.10 -1.12
C TRP A 77 -16.64 -3.60 -0.98
N ALA A 78 -15.80 -4.35 -0.27
CA ALA A 78 -14.40 -4.00 -0.05
C ALA A 78 -13.57 -4.16 -1.31
N ARG A 79 -13.86 -5.18 -2.13
CA ARG A 79 -13.31 -5.29 -3.49
C ARG A 79 -13.62 -4.05 -4.30
N LYS A 80 -14.90 -3.67 -4.40
CA LYS A 80 -15.31 -2.50 -5.18
C LYS A 80 -14.65 -1.23 -4.66
N ALA A 81 -14.64 -1.03 -3.34
CA ALA A 81 -14.00 0.11 -2.70
C ALA A 81 -12.50 0.16 -3.05
N TYR A 82 -11.77 -0.95 -2.92
CA TYR A 82 -10.35 -1.04 -3.27
C TYR A 82 -10.07 -0.60 -4.71
N LEU A 83 -10.89 -1.06 -5.68
CA LEU A 83 -10.74 -0.67 -7.08
C LEU A 83 -10.89 0.85 -7.29
N TYR A 84 -11.86 1.48 -6.63
CA TYR A 84 -12.13 2.91 -6.78
C TYR A 84 -11.15 3.78 -5.99
N THR A 85 -10.62 3.30 -4.87
CA THR A 85 -9.70 4.07 -4.03
C THR A 85 -8.23 3.85 -4.36
N PHE A 86 -7.88 2.84 -5.17
CA PHE A 86 -6.49 2.55 -5.53
C PHE A 86 -5.79 3.78 -6.12
N PHE A 87 -6.36 4.38 -7.17
CA PHE A 87 -5.74 5.53 -7.83
C PHE A 87 -5.71 6.80 -6.96
N PRO A 88 -6.80 7.19 -6.28
CA PRO A 88 -6.74 8.30 -5.31
C PRO A 88 -5.71 8.10 -4.21
N THR A 89 -5.56 6.88 -3.69
CA THR A 89 -4.55 6.55 -2.67
C THR A 89 -3.15 6.70 -3.23
N PHE A 90 -2.92 6.27 -4.47
CA PHE A 90 -1.66 6.47 -5.17
C PHE A 90 -1.31 7.96 -5.33
N LEU A 91 -2.30 8.84 -5.54
CA LEU A 91 -2.05 10.28 -5.62
C LEU A 91 -1.55 10.89 -4.30
N LEU A 92 -1.94 10.32 -3.15
CA LEU A 92 -1.45 10.77 -1.84
C LEU A 92 0.07 10.57 -1.70
N TYR A 93 0.63 9.61 -2.44
CA TYR A 93 2.06 9.36 -2.45
C TYR A 93 2.87 10.52 -3.06
N PHE A 94 2.25 11.35 -3.91
CA PHE A 94 2.88 12.53 -4.50
C PHE A 94 2.66 13.82 -3.68
N MET A 95 2.08 13.72 -2.48
CA MET A 95 1.94 14.89 -1.62
C MET A 95 3.32 15.40 -1.18
N PRO A 96 3.52 16.73 -1.06
CA PRO A 96 4.80 17.33 -0.66
C PRO A 96 5.39 16.71 0.61
N TYR A 97 4.57 16.45 1.61
CA TYR A 97 5.01 15.82 2.85
C TYR A 97 5.44 14.35 2.68
N MET A 98 5.06 13.64 1.63
CA MET A 98 5.42 12.23 1.44
C MET A 98 6.77 12.04 0.73
N HIS A 99 7.44 13.13 0.33
CA HIS A 99 8.74 13.08 -0.37
C HIS A 99 9.85 12.40 0.43
N TRP A 100 9.79 12.40 1.77
CA TRP A 100 10.81 11.75 2.61
C TRP A 100 10.86 10.23 2.42
N ILE A 101 9.78 9.60 1.94
CA ILE A 101 9.69 8.15 1.70
C ILE A 101 10.68 7.67 0.62
N TYR A 102 11.25 8.60 -0.16
CA TYR A 102 12.24 8.32 -1.21
C TYR A 102 13.69 8.64 -0.82
N MET A 103 13.94 9.08 0.41
CA MET A 103 15.25 9.63 0.79
C MET A 103 16.34 8.57 0.96
N SER A 104 16.00 7.33 1.33
CA SER A 104 16.96 6.21 1.31
C SER A 104 16.69 5.26 0.15
N SER A 105 17.74 4.95 -0.61
CA SER A 105 17.70 3.98 -1.71
C SER A 105 17.19 2.60 -1.27
N PHE A 106 17.48 2.18 -0.03
CA PHE A 106 17.03 0.89 0.50
C PHE A 106 15.55 0.89 0.91
N ALA A 107 15.07 1.96 1.54
CA ALA A 107 13.66 2.08 1.92
C ALA A 107 12.74 2.20 0.71
N ALA A 108 13.20 2.90 -0.35
CA ALA A 108 12.48 3.02 -1.61
C ALA A 108 12.15 1.64 -2.22
N ILE A 109 13.06 0.66 -2.16
CA ILE A 109 12.83 -0.70 -2.67
C ILE A 109 11.63 -1.36 -1.98
N PHE A 110 11.51 -1.22 -0.66
CA PHE A 110 10.40 -1.83 0.09
C PHE A 110 9.07 -1.14 -0.24
N ASN A 111 9.07 0.18 -0.42
CA ASN A 111 7.87 0.90 -0.88
C ASN A 111 7.47 0.49 -2.29
N ASP A 112 8.42 0.36 -3.22
CA ASP A 112 8.14 -0.12 -4.59
C ASP A 112 7.57 -1.55 -4.58
N LEU A 113 8.12 -2.44 -3.76
CA LEU A 113 7.58 -3.80 -3.59
C LEU A 113 6.16 -3.79 -2.99
N ALA A 114 5.85 -2.84 -2.12
CA ALA A 114 4.51 -2.64 -1.58
C ALA A 114 3.54 -2.24 -2.70
N PHE A 115 3.92 -1.29 -3.56
CA PHE A 115 3.13 -0.87 -4.71
C PHE A 115 2.96 -1.97 -5.75
N VAL A 116 4.00 -2.75 -6.05
CA VAL A 116 3.91 -3.93 -6.92
C VAL A 116 2.92 -4.93 -6.35
N SER A 117 2.97 -5.21 -5.04
CA SER A 117 2.01 -6.10 -4.38
C SER A 117 0.57 -5.60 -4.50
N ALA A 118 0.36 -4.29 -4.27
CA ALA A 118 -0.95 -3.66 -4.42
C ALA A 118 -1.44 -3.70 -5.88
N GLY A 119 -0.57 -3.50 -6.87
CA GLY A 119 -0.89 -3.60 -8.29
C GLY A 119 -1.27 -5.02 -8.72
N ILE A 120 -0.56 -6.04 -8.24
CA ILE A 120 -0.91 -7.45 -8.46
C ILE A 120 -2.27 -7.76 -7.84
N LEU A 121 -2.51 -7.29 -6.60
CA LEU A 121 -3.79 -7.45 -5.92
C LEU A 121 -4.92 -6.78 -6.70
N LEU A 122 -4.72 -5.56 -7.20
CA LEU A 122 -5.66 -4.85 -8.07
C LEU A 122 -6.03 -5.69 -9.31
N MET A 123 -5.03 -6.24 -10.00
CA MET A 123 -5.23 -7.07 -11.19
C MET A 123 -6.05 -8.34 -10.89
N ILE A 124 -5.79 -8.98 -9.76
CA ILE A 124 -6.59 -10.12 -9.28
C ILE A 124 -8.04 -9.67 -9.04
N LEU A 125 -8.24 -8.56 -8.34
CA LEU A 125 -9.56 -8.07 -7.94
C LEU A 125 -10.40 -7.51 -9.09
N VAL A 126 -9.77 -7.06 -10.18
CA VAL A 126 -10.47 -6.58 -11.38
C VAL A 126 -10.87 -7.74 -12.30
N THR A 127 -10.13 -8.85 -12.27
CA THR A 127 -10.29 -9.97 -13.21
C THR A 127 -11.26 -11.02 -12.64
N PRO A 128 -12.47 -11.20 -13.23
CA PRO A 128 -13.49 -12.10 -12.67
C PRO A 128 -13.03 -13.54 -12.47
N SER A 129 -12.29 -14.09 -13.44
CA SER A 129 -11.76 -15.46 -13.35
C SER A 129 -10.76 -15.67 -12.22
N LEU A 130 -10.15 -14.60 -11.71
CA LEU A 130 -9.15 -14.66 -10.62
C LEU A 130 -9.79 -14.42 -9.25
N TYR A 131 -10.68 -13.44 -9.10
CA TYR A 131 -11.27 -13.15 -7.78
C TYR A 131 -12.47 -14.03 -7.44
N GLN A 132 -13.30 -14.46 -8.41
CA GLN A 132 -14.53 -15.20 -8.08
C GLN A 132 -14.27 -16.47 -7.24
N PRO A 133 -13.24 -17.30 -7.54
CA PRO A 133 -12.91 -18.46 -6.72
C PRO A 133 -12.48 -18.11 -5.28
N ILE A 134 -12.02 -16.89 -5.03
CA ILE A 134 -11.57 -16.44 -3.71
C ILE A 134 -12.76 -16.03 -2.83
N PHE A 135 -13.80 -15.43 -3.44
CA PHE A 135 -14.95 -14.82 -2.76
C PHE A 135 -16.20 -15.72 -2.70
N GLN A 136 -16.24 -16.85 -3.42
CA GLN A 136 -17.37 -17.78 -3.49
C GLN A 136 -17.33 -18.95 -2.48
N GLU A 137 -16.73 -18.74 -1.30
CA GLU A 137 -16.81 -19.71 -0.19
C GLU A 137 -18.15 -19.63 0.57
#